data_AF-A0A4Q1D2C6-F1
#
_entry.id   AF-A0A4Q1D2C6-F1
#
_cell.length_a   1.000
_cell.length_b   1.000
_cell.length_c   1.000
_cell.angle_alpha   90.00
_cell.angle_beta   90.00
_cell.angle_gamma   90.00
#
_symmetry.space_group_name_H-M   'P 1'
#
loop_
_entity.id
_entity.type
_entity.pdbx_description
1 polymer ?
#
loop_
_entity_poly.entity_id
_entity_poly.type
_entity_poly.pdbx_seq_one_letter_code
_entity_poly.pdbx_strand_id
1 'polypeptide(L)'
;MAGVKQMVDAEKTVAGPKQVTGTEKMVNAAQMAGVEQLAGMERMAGAAKPAEEAVLADYVIMGELSLDGCIQPVKGALSMALQAKAEGFKGLILPAANAEEAAIVAGINVFGVKTLQQVIQFFRGIITLTPVSPVPVLQLPPALSETADLSEVKGQEPVKRALEIAAAGGHNVLLIGPPGAGKTMLARRMPGILPPLLLEEALETTKIYSVAGKLSKHTSLIQQRPFRAPHHSISDKALAGGGSQPQPGEISLAHNGILFLDELPEFRRSALETLRQPMEERKIAVSRANASLVFPAAFMLVASMNP
;
A
#
# COMPACT_ATOMS: atom_id res chain seq x y z
N MET A 1 -37.42 -42.40 8.85
CA MET A 1 -35.95 -42.24 9.00
C MET A 1 -35.24 -42.93 7.85
N ALA A 2 -35.23 -42.32 6.66
CA ALA A 2 -34.44 -42.78 5.51
C ALA A 2 -34.15 -41.66 4.49
N GLY A 3 -34.38 -40.39 4.83
CA GLY A 3 -34.33 -39.27 3.87
C GLY A 3 -33.42 -38.10 4.26
N VAL A 4 -32.63 -38.22 5.33
CA VAL A 4 -31.73 -37.15 5.81
C VAL A 4 -30.25 -37.55 5.67
N LYS A 5 -29.96 -38.78 5.23
CA LYS A 5 -28.59 -39.31 5.12
C LYS A 5 -27.99 -39.26 3.70
N GLN A 6 -28.71 -38.72 2.71
CA GLN A 6 -28.22 -38.58 1.33
C GLN A 6 -27.86 -37.14 0.92
N MET A 7 -28.05 -36.14 1.80
CA MET A 7 -27.61 -34.75 1.55
C MET A 7 -26.22 -34.42 2.12
N VAL A 8 -25.64 -35.28 2.96
CA VAL A 8 -24.34 -35.03 3.59
C VAL A 8 -23.17 -35.61 2.78
N ASP A 9 -23.44 -36.49 1.81
CA ASP A 9 -22.41 -37.12 0.98
C ASP A 9 -22.28 -36.53 -0.45
N ALA A 10 -23.00 -35.44 -0.76
CA ALA A 10 -22.94 -34.75 -2.06
C ALA A 10 -22.11 -33.45 -2.07
N GLU A 11 -21.62 -32.98 -0.92
CA GLU A 11 -20.79 -31.75 -0.82
C GLU A 11 -19.28 -32.02 -0.85
N LYS A 12 -18.83 -33.27 -1.00
CA LYS A 12 -17.41 -33.65 -0.98
C LYS A 12 -16.75 -33.80 -2.36
N THR A 13 -17.36 -33.34 -3.44
CA THR A 13 -16.80 -33.56 -4.79
C THR A 13 -16.90 -32.36 -5.72
N VAL A 14 -16.61 -31.15 -5.25
CA VAL A 14 -16.19 -30.02 -6.12
C VAL A 14 -15.20 -29.11 -5.39
N ALA A 15 -14.06 -29.65 -4.93
CA ALA A 15 -12.90 -28.83 -4.60
C ALA A 15 -11.96 -28.82 -5.81
N GLY A 16 -12.29 -27.99 -6.80
CA GLY A 16 -11.33 -27.63 -7.85
C GLY A 16 -10.10 -26.94 -7.24
N PRO A 17 -8.94 -26.96 -7.91
CA PRO A 17 -7.72 -26.40 -7.37
C PRO A 17 -7.94 -24.93 -7.02
N LYS A 18 -7.78 -24.57 -5.74
CA LYS A 18 -7.80 -23.18 -5.27
C LYS A 18 -6.83 -22.39 -6.15
N GLN A 19 -7.35 -21.42 -6.91
CA GLN A 19 -6.53 -20.49 -7.66
C GLN A 19 -5.71 -19.66 -6.68
N VAL A 20 -4.46 -20.07 -6.49
CA VAL A 20 -3.45 -19.40 -5.69
C VAL A 20 -3.23 -18.00 -6.26
N THR A 21 -3.46 -16.98 -5.45
CA THR A 21 -3.33 -15.58 -5.85
C THR A 21 -1.85 -15.26 -6.13
N GLY A 22 -1.56 -14.35 -7.07
CA GLY A 22 -0.18 -14.05 -7.50
C GLY A 22 0.77 -13.62 -6.38
N THR A 23 0.23 -13.08 -5.29
CA THR A 23 0.93 -12.76 -4.04
C THR A 23 1.40 -14.00 -3.27
N GLU A 24 0.59 -15.06 -3.17
CA GLU A 24 0.96 -16.32 -2.51
C GLU A 24 2.07 -17.07 -3.28
N LYS A 25 2.15 -16.92 -4.61
CA LYS A 25 3.25 -17.50 -5.42
C LYS A 25 4.56 -16.73 -5.27
N MET A 26 4.52 -15.40 -5.15
CA MET A 26 5.74 -14.60 -4.95
C MET A 26 6.32 -14.77 -3.54
N VAL A 27 5.47 -14.89 -2.52
CA VAL A 27 5.90 -15.16 -1.13
C VAL A 27 6.49 -16.56 -1.01
N ASN A 28 5.89 -17.59 -1.62
CA ASN A 28 6.48 -18.94 -1.66
C ASN A 28 7.81 -18.99 -2.45
N ALA A 29 7.94 -18.23 -3.55
CA ALA A 29 9.18 -18.17 -4.31
C ALA A 29 10.30 -17.45 -3.54
N ALA A 30 9.98 -16.38 -2.79
CA ALA A 30 10.93 -15.69 -1.92
C ALA A 30 11.27 -16.52 -0.66
N GLN A 31 10.30 -17.25 -0.08
CA GLN A 31 10.50 -18.24 0.98
C GLN A 31 11.46 -19.34 0.53
N MET A 32 11.24 -19.92 -0.66
CA MET A 32 12.13 -20.96 -1.19
C MET A 32 13.51 -20.40 -1.54
N ALA A 33 13.59 -19.24 -2.21
CA ALA A 33 14.88 -18.67 -2.60
C ALA A 33 15.72 -18.18 -1.41
N GLY A 34 15.10 -17.56 -0.39
CA GLY A 34 15.79 -17.10 0.82
C GLY A 34 16.22 -18.25 1.73
N VAL A 35 15.35 -19.25 1.92
CA VAL A 35 15.67 -20.45 2.71
C VAL A 35 16.68 -21.33 1.99
N GLU A 36 16.63 -21.48 0.65
CA GLU A 36 17.64 -22.21 -0.11
C GLU A 36 18.99 -21.50 -0.16
N GLN A 37 19.02 -20.16 -0.23
CA GLN A 37 20.28 -19.40 -0.19
C GLN A 37 20.95 -19.44 1.18
N LEU A 38 20.17 -19.35 2.27
CA LEU A 38 20.69 -19.51 3.63
C LEU A 38 21.09 -20.96 3.91
N ALA A 39 20.27 -21.95 3.57
CA ALA A 39 20.59 -23.38 3.73
C ALA A 39 21.78 -23.80 2.85
N GLY A 40 21.95 -23.18 1.67
CA GLY A 40 23.10 -23.38 0.79
C GLY A 40 24.41 -22.85 1.38
N MET A 41 24.36 -21.75 2.15
CA MET A 41 25.53 -21.20 2.84
C MET A 41 25.80 -21.89 4.19
N GLU A 42 24.78 -22.37 4.90
CA GLU A 42 24.94 -23.21 6.11
C GLU A 42 25.62 -24.55 5.80
N ARG A 43 25.33 -25.14 4.63
CA ARG A 43 26.03 -26.34 4.13
C ARG A 43 27.51 -26.08 3.80
N MET A 44 27.88 -24.84 3.45
CA MET A 44 29.29 -24.46 3.27
C MET A 44 29.99 -24.07 4.58
N ALA A 45 29.25 -23.65 5.62
CA ALA A 45 29.82 -23.16 6.87
C ALA A 45 30.01 -24.21 7.98
N GLY A 46 29.57 -25.45 7.76
CA GLY A 46 29.84 -26.58 8.67
C GLY A 46 28.89 -26.65 9.86
N ALA A 47 27.99 -27.64 9.81
CA ALA A 47 27.21 -28.23 10.90
C ALA A 47 26.40 -27.27 11.79
N ALA A 48 25.23 -26.84 11.31
CA ALA A 48 24.15 -26.35 12.18
C ALA A 48 23.43 -27.54 12.83
N LYS A 49 23.09 -27.42 14.12
CA LYS A 49 22.31 -28.44 14.86
C LYS A 49 20.80 -28.27 14.56
N PRO A 50 19.99 -29.34 14.60
CA PRO A 50 18.54 -29.28 14.30
C PRO A 50 17.70 -28.33 15.19
N ALA A 51 18.28 -27.79 16.27
CA ALA A 51 17.63 -26.78 17.11
C ALA A 51 17.72 -25.35 16.54
N GLU A 52 18.70 -25.04 15.69
CA GLU A 52 18.89 -23.71 15.09
C GLU A 52 17.93 -23.47 13.91
N GLU A 53 17.64 -24.52 13.11
CA GLU A 53 16.65 -24.48 12.02
C GLU A 53 15.23 -24.16 12.53
N ALA A 54 14.86 -24.67 13.72
CA ALA A 54 13.55 -24.45 14.31
C ALA A 54 13.32 -22.98 14.72
N VAL A 55 14.37 -22.26 15.11
CA VAL A 55 14.28 -20.84 15.49
C VAL A 55 14.22 -19.95 14.25
N LEU A 56 14.90 -20.32 13.16
CA LEU A 56 14.85 -19.58 11.89
C LEU A 56 13.44 -19.62 11.27
N ALA A 57 12.74 -20.75 11.37
CA ALA A 57 11.38 -20.91 10.85
C ALA A 57 10.33 -19.99 11.50
N ASP A 58 10.62 -19.46 12.69
CA ASP A 58 9.72 -18.54 13.41
C ASP A 58 9.79 -17.09 12.91
N TYR A 59 10.77 -16.76 12.04
CA TYR A 59 11.01 -15.40 11.58
C TYR A 59 10.96 -15.28 10.06
N VAL A 60 10.45 -14.14 9.58
CA VAL A 60 10.61 -13.73 8.18
C VAL A 60 11.81 -12.80 8.09
N ILE A 61 12.69 -13.02 7.11
CA ILE A 61 13.87 -12.18 6.87
C ILE A 61 13.79 -11.64 5.45
N MET A 62 13.80 -10.32 5.30
CA MET A 62 13.70 -9.66 3.99
C MET A 62 14.73 -8.53 3.90
N GLY A 63 15.37 -8.39 2.74
CA GLY A 63 16.42 -7.41 2.52
C GLY A 63 17.24 -7.76 1.27
N GLU A 64 17.84 -6.75 0.63
CA GLU A 64 18.78 -6.98 -0.47
C GLU A 64 20.22 -6.96 0.06
N LEU A 65 21.00 -8.02 -0.16
CA LEU A 65 22.37 -8.11 0.36
C LEU A 65 23.37 -7.48 -0.63
N SER A 66 24.17 -6.52 -0.18
CA SER A 66 25.33 -6.03 -0.94
C SER A 66 26.59 -6.82 -0.64
N LEU A 67 27.57 -6.75 -1.55
CA LEU A 67 28.83 -7.52 -1.47
C LEU A 67 29.70 -7.19 -0.24
N ASP A 68 29.50 -6.02 0.36
CA ASP A 68 30.14 -5.57 1.60
C ASP A 68 29.44 -6.09 2.87
N GLY A 69 28.36 -6.88 2.73
CA GLY A 69 27.59 -7.42 3.83
C GLY A 69 26.53 -6.48 4.40
N CYS A 70 26.34 -5.30 3.82
CA CYS A 70 25.24 -4.39 4.18
C CYS A 70 23.89 -4.90 3.63
N ILE A 71 22.81 -4.59 4.34
CA ILE A 71 21.44 -4.93 3.95
C ILE A 71 20.75 -3.68 3.43
N GLN A 72 20.40 -3.70 2.14
CA GLN A 72 19.75 -2.62 1.42
C GLN A 72 18.23 -2.63 1.63
N PRO A 73 17.58 -1.45 1.59
CA PRO A 73 16.14 -1.31 1.77
C PRO A 73 15.33 -2.04 0.69
N VAL A 74 14.17 -2.58 1.08
CA VAL A 74 13.21 -3.24 0.19
C VAL A 74 11.90 -2.46 0.12
N LYS A 75 11.14 -2.65 -0.96
CA LYS A 75 9.80 -2.07 -1.12
C LYS A 75 8.74 -2.98 -0.50
N GLY A 76 7.64 -2.42 0.01
CA GLY A 76 6.54 -3.23 0.51
C GLY A 76 6.69 -3.71 1.96
N ALA A 77 7.52 -3.09 2.80
CA ALA A 77 7.81 -3.56 4.16
C ALA A 77 6.55 -3.68 5.04
N LEU A 78 5.62 -2.72 4.94
CA LEU A 78 4.32 -2.81 5.61
C LEU A 78 3.50 -4.03 5.15
N SER A 79 3.50 -4.33 3.85
CA SER A 79 2.77 -5.49 3.31
C SER A 79 3.36 -6.80 3.83
N MET A 80 4.69 -6.89 3.91
CA MET A 80 5.38 -8.05 4.47
C MET A 80 5.03 -8.25 5.95
N ALA A 81 4.99 -7.16 6.74
CA ALA A 81 4.62 -7.22 8.16
C ALA A 81 3.18 -7.69 8.38
N LEU A 82 2.23 -7.17 7.59
CA LEU A 82 0.83 -7.61 7.64
C LEU A 82 0.70 -9.10 7.29
N GLN A 83 1.41 -9.57 6.26
CA GLN A 83 1.39 -10.97 5.84
C GLN A 83 2.04 -11.89 6.89
N ALA A 84 3.22 -11.51 7.40
CA ALA A 84 3.93 -12.28 8.41
C ALA A 84 3.10 -12.42 9.70
N LYS A 85 2.36 -11.37 10.07
CA LYS A 85 1.38 -11.44 11.16
C LYS A 85 0.24 -12.41 10.85
N ALA A 86 -0.33 -12.35 9.65
CA ALA A 86 -1.44 -13.22 9.24
C ALA A 86 -1.03 -14.71 9.22
N GLU A 87 0.23 -15.00 8.88
CA GLU A 87 0.81 -16.34 8.89
C GLU A 87 1.30 -16.80 10.27
N GLY A 88 1.29 -15.91 11.28
CA GLY A 88 1.60 -16.25 12.67
C GLY A 88 3.08 -16.30 13.03
N PHE A 89 3.96 -15.64 12.26
CA PHE A 89 5.39 -15.56 12.58
C PHE A 89 5.65 -14.76 13.87
N LYS A 90 6.71 -15.13 14.60
CA LYS A 90 7.11 -14.45 15.83
C LYS A 90 7.73 -13.09 15.58
N GLY A 91 8.38 -12.91 14.44
CA GLY A 91 9.01 -11.64 14.10
C GLY A 91 9.44 -11.51 12.64
N LEU A 92 9.72 -10.27 12.27
CA LEU A 92 10.15 -9.87 10.94
C LEU A 92 11.47 -9.11 11.05
N ILE A 93 12.51 -9.59 10.38
CA ILE A 93 13.83 -8.97 10.31
C ILE A 93 13.94 -8.23 8.97
N LEU A 94 14.17 -6.92 9.03
CA LEU A 94 14.19 -6.02 7.89
C LEU A 94 15.42 -5.11 7.91
N PRO A 95 15.76 -4.46 6.78
CA PRO A 95 16.74 -3.38 6.77
C PRO A 95 16.30 -2.32 7.78
N ALA A 96 17.24 -1.73 8.50
CA ALA A 96 16.94 -0.71 9.51
C ALA A 96 16.09 0.44 8.96
N ALA A 97 16.27 0.80 7.68
CA ALA A 97 15.50 1.83 6.99
C ALA A 97 14.02 1.48 6.75
N ASN A 98 13.65 0.19 6.77
CA ASN A 98 12.28 -0.29 6.60
C ASN A 98 11.58 -0.62 7.92
N ALA A 99 12.33 -0.73 9.02
CA ALA A 99 11.82 -1.25 10.27
C ALA A 99 10.72 -0.35 10.87
N GLU A 100 10.85 0.98 10.77
CA GLU A 100 9.83 1.93 11.25
C GLU A 100 8.49 1.80 10.52
N GLU A 101 8.53 1.55 9.21
CA GLU A 101 7.35 1.34 8.37
C GLU A 101 6.59 0.07 8.77
N ALA A 102 7.32 -1.03 8.95
CA ALA A 102 6.76 -2.33 9.32
C ALA A 102 6.30 -2.36 10.80
N ALA A 103 6.95 -1.62 11.69
CA ALA A 103 6.66 -1.62 13.13
C ALA A 103 5.25 -1.10 13.47
N ILE A 104 4.58 -0.40 12.56
CA ILE A 104 3.19 0.04 12.74
C ILE A 104 2.23 -1.14 12.89
N VAL A 105 2.56 -2.31 12.33
CA VAL A 105 1.71 -3.50 12.43
C VAL A 105 1.75 -4.04 13.86
N ALA A 106 0.71 -3.74 14.62
CA ALA A 106 0.56 -4.26 15.97
C ALA A 106 0.45 -5.80 15.95
N GLY A 107 1.15 -6.46 16.86
CA GLY A 107 1.10 -7.92 17.05
C GLY A 107 2.15 -8.73 16.31
N ILE A 108 3.18 -8.09 15.74
CA ILE A 108 4.39 -8.76 15.25
C ILE A 108 5.63 -7.99 15.69
N ASN A 109 6.70 -8.70 16.09
CA ASN A 109 7.96 -8.05 16.44
C ASN A 109 8.74 -7.69 15.18
N VAL A 110 9.09 -6.42 15.00
CA VAL A 110 9.89 -5.97 13.85
C VAL A 110 11.29 -5.61 14.31
N PHE A 111 12.31 -6.17 13.66
CA PHE A 111 13.71 -5.95 13.98
C PHE A 111 14.43 -5.30 12.81
N GLY A 112 15.08 -4.16 13.06
CA GLY A 112 15.87 -3.45 12.06
C GLY A 112 17.34 -3.83 12.12
N VAL A 113 17.92 -4.28 11.01
CA VAL A 113 19.32 -4.67 10.88
C VAL A 113 20.03 -3.89 9.77
N LYS A 114 21.33 -3.64 9.94
CA LYS A 114 22.18 -2.95 8.95
C LYS A 114 23.06 -3.90 8.14
N THR A 115 23.43 -5.03 8.72
CA THR A 115 24.37 -5.98 8.11
C THR A 115 23.93 -7.42 8.36
N LEU A 116 24.32 -8.32 7.45
CA LEU A 116 24.09 -9.76 7.59
C LEU A 116 24.71 -10.32 8.89
N GLN A 117 25.84 -9.76 9.31
CA GLN A 117 26.53 -10.16 10.53
C GLN A 117 25.64 -9.98 11.78
N GLN A 118 24.81 -8.92 11.84
CA GLN A 118 23.88 -8.73 12.95
C GLN A 118 22.82 -9.83 12.99
N VAL A 119 22.31 -10.24 11.83
CA VAL A 119 21.33 -11.34 11.72
C VAL A 119 21.94 -12.65 12.24
N ILE A 120 23.16 -12.97 11.80
CA ILE A 120 23.87 -14.18 12.25
C ILE A 120 24.15 -14.14 13.75
N GLN A 121 24.62 -13.01 14.27
CA GLN A 121 24.90 -12.84 15.70
C GLN A 121 23.63 -12.97 16.56
N PHE A 122 22.48 -12.52 16.04
CA PHE A 122 21.20 -12.65 16.71
C PHE A 122 20.78 -14.12 16.85
N PHE A 123 20.79 -14.89 15.77
CA PHE A 123 20.43 -16.33 15.82
C PHE A 123 21.42 -17.17 16.64
N ARG A 124 22.69 -16.74 16.71
CA ARG A 124 23.71 -17.37 17.58
C ARG A 124 23.62 -16.97 19.05
N GLY A 125 22.68 -16.08 19.42
CA GLY A 125 22.53 -15.57 20.79
C GLY A 125 23.69 -14.67 21.27
N ILE A 126 24.51 -14.16 20.35
CA ILE A 126 25.64 -13.26 20.65
C ILE A 126 25.11 -11.85 20.94
N ILE A 127 24.09 -11.42 20.19
CA ILE A 127 23.41 -10.14 20.39
C ILE A 127 21.92 -10.37 20.57
N THR A 128 21.26 -9.46 21.29
CA THR A 128 19.79 -9.40 21.35
C THR A 128 19.32 -8.21 20.53
N LEU A 129 18.47 -8.45 19.54
CA LEU A 129 17.80 -7.37 18.81
C LEU A 129 16.57 -6.93 19.59
N THR A 130 16.41 -5.62 19.77
CA THR A 130 15.21 -5.04 20.37
C THR A 130 14.18 -4.77 19.28
N PRO A 131 12.91 -5.17 19.47
CA PRO A 131 11.86 -4.82 18.54
C PRO A 131 11.75 -3.30 18.41
N VAL A 132 11.65 -2.82 17.18
CA VAL A 132 11.33 -1.43 16.91
C VAL A 132 9.90 -1.19 17.40
N SER A 133 9.76 -0.27 18.36
CA SER A 133 8.45 0.06 18.89
C SER A 133 7.67 0.91 17.88
N PRO A 134 6.37 0.64 17.65
CA PRO A 134 5.54 1.53 16.87
C PRO A 134 5.56 2.92 17.50
N VAL A 135 5.86 3.94 16.70
CA VAL A 135 5.58 5.33 17.11
C VAL A 135 4.07 5.43 17.27
N PRO A 136 3.53 5.84 18.43
CA PRO A 136 2.10 6.00 18.61
C PRO A 136 1.57 6.98 17.56
N VAL A 137 0.66 6.50 16.70
CA VAL A 137 0.03 7.29 15.62
C VAL A 137 -0.58 8.60 16.15
N LEU A 138 -0.99 8.61 17.43
CA LEU A 138 -1.57 9.73 18.15
C LEU A 138 -0.58 10.82 18.61
N GLN A 139 0.74 10.63 18.50
CA GLN A 139 1.74 11.58 18.98
C GLN A 139 2.53 12.28 17.87
N LEU A 140 2.36 11.86 16.62
CA LEU A 140 2.86 12.64 15.50
C LEU A 140 1.90 13.83 15.37
N PRO A 141 2.36 15.09 15.54
CA PRO A 141 1.52 16.21 15.17
C PRO A 141 1.04 15.95 13.74
N PRO A 142 -0.24 16.22 13.41
CA PRO A 142 -0.67 16.18 12.01
C PRO A 142 0.40 16.96 11.27
N ALA A 143 1.12 16.29 10.35
CA ALA A 143 2.19 16.95 9.61
C ALA A 143 1.58 18.27 9.19
N LEU A 144 2.11 19.40 9.69
CA LEU A 144 1.53 20.72 9.53
C LEU A 144 1.43 20.94 8.03
N SER A 145 0.32 20.52 7.45
CA SER A 145 0.19 20.58 6.03
C SER A 145 -0.18 22.01 5.77
N GLU A 146 0.62 22.61 4.91
CA GLU A 146 0.24 23.73 4.08
C GLU A 146 -0.92 23.33 3.13
N THR A 147 -1.89 22.53 3.61
CA THR A 147 -3.16 22.34 2.93
C THR A 147 -3.88 23.66 3.04
N ALA A 148 -3.95 24.35 1.92
CA ALA A 148 -4.73 25.56 1.80
C ALA A 148 -6.15 25.32 2.34
N ASP A 149 -6.64 26.27 3.13
CA ASP A 149 -7.94 26.16 3.79
C ASP A 149 -9.05 26.75 2.89
N LEU A 150 -10.21 26.08 2.83
CA LEU A 150 -11.40 26.57 2.15
C LEU A 150 -11.93 27.88 2.76
N SER A 151 -11.70 28.10 4.06
CA SER A 151 -12.09 29.33 4.76
C SER A 151 -11.42 30.59 4.18
N GLU A 152 -10.22 30.45 3.59
CA GLU A 152 -9.46 31.55 2.97
C GLU A 152 -10.09 32.05 1.66
N VAL A 153 -10.94 31.25 1.03
CA VAL A 153 -11.58 31.63 -0.23
C VAL A 153 -12.58 32.74 0.04
N LYS A 154 -12.48 33.87 -0.65
CA LYS A 154 -13.46 34.95 -0.55
C LYS A 154 -14.58 34.76 -1.57
N GLY A 155 -15.84 34.84 -1.13
CA GLY A 155 -17.02 34.61 -1.99
C GLY A 155 -17.29 33.13 -2.28
N GLN A 156 -18.04 32.88 -3.36
CA GLN A 156 -18.42 31.54 -3.86
C GLN A 156 -19.14 30.65 -2.83
N GLU A 157 -19.97 31.25 -1.98
CA GLU A 157 -20.73 30.58 -0.92
C GLU A 157 -21.53 29.36 -1.42
N PRO A 158 -22.24 29.43 -2.56
CA PRO A 158 -22.95 28.27 -3.08
C PRO A 158 -22.00 27.11 -3.44
N VAL A 159 -20.82 27.43 -3.98
CA VAL A 159 -19.81 26.43 -4.36
C VAL A 159 -19.18 25.82 -3.12
N LYS A 160 -18.76 26.63 -2.15
CA LYS A 160 -18.23 26.15 -0.86
C LYS A 160 -19.23 25.21 -0.18
N ARG A 161 -20.51 25.59 -0.14
CA ARG A 161 -21.55 24.74 0.45
C ARG A 161 -21.70 23.41 -0.29
N ALA A 162 -21.65 23.43 -1.62
CA ALA A 162 -21.69 22.21 -2.42
C ALA A 162 -20.46 21.31 -2.15
N LEU A 163 -19.27 21.92 -2.01
CA LEU A 163 -18.03 21.22 -1.67
C LEU A 163 -18.08 20.58 -0.27
N GLU A 164 -18.61 21.29 0.73
CA GLU A 164 -18.84 20.73 2.08
C GLU A 164 -19.77 19.52 2.06
N ILE A 165 -20.90 19.61 1.34
CA ILE A 165 -21.86 18.51 1.20
C ILE A 165 -21.19 17.33 0.50
N ALA A 166 -20.45 17.58 -0.57
CA ALA A 166 -19.73 16.55 -1.30
C ALA A 166 -18.65 15.89 -0.43
N ALA A 167 -17.92 16.66 0.37
CA ALA A 167 -16.90 16.14 1.28
C ALA A 167 -17.51 15.27 2.40
N ALA A 168 -18.64 15.68 2.98
CA ALA A 168 -19.34 14.91 3.99
C ALA A 168 -19.92 13.60 3.44
N GLY A 169 -20.41 13.60 2.20
CA GLY A 169 -21.01 12.43 1.54
C GLY A 169 -20.05 11.58 0.71
N GLY A 170 -18.81 12.02 0.51
CA GLY A 170 -17.86 11.39 -0.43
C GLY A 170 -18.33 11.41 -1.88
N HIS A 171 -19.01 12.48 -2.32
CA HIS A 171 -19.58 12.60 -3.66
C HIS A 171 -18.57 13.14 -4.67
N ASN A 172 -18.61 12.65 -5.90
CA ASN A 172 -17.81 13.23 -6.99
C ASN A 172 -18.30 14.64 -7.32
N VAL A 173 -17.38 15.53 -7.71
CA VAL A 173 -17.66 16.94 -8.00
C VAL A 173 -17.18 17.31 -9.39
N LEU A 174 -18.01 18.05 -10.14
CA LEU A 174 -17.63 18.69 -11.39
C LEU A 174 -17.79 20.20 -11.27
N LEU A 175 -16.68 20.93 -11.43
CA LEU A 175 -16.63 22.39 -11.39
C LEU A 175 -16.64 22.95 -12.81
N ILE A 176 -17.71 23.67 -13.17
CA ILE A 176 -17.88 24.30 -14.49
C ILE A 176 -17.83 25.82 -14.30
N GLY A 177 -17.02 26.50 -15.10
CA GLY A 177 -16.93 27.97 -15.05
C GLY A 177 -15.87 28.52 -16.01
N PRO A 178 -15.84 29.84 -16.23
CA PRO A 178 -14.84 30.45 -17.10
C PRO A 178 -13.40 30.24 -16.58
N PRO A 179 -12.38 30.39 -17.43
CA PRO A 179 -10.99 30.41 -16.99
C PRO A 179 -10.77 31.52 -15.95
N GLY A 180 -9.94 31.25 -14.94
CA GLY A 180 -9.69 32.22 -13.85
C GLY A 180 -10.75 32.24 -12.73
N ALA A 181 -11.84 31.46 -12.82
CA ALA A 181 -12.86 31.37 -11.75
C ALA A 181 -12.39 30.68 -10.44
N GLY A 182 -11.12 30.24 -10.38
CA GLY A 182 -10.56 29.61 -9.18
C GLY A 182 -10.93 28.14 -8.99
N LYS A 183 -11.32 27.41 -10.04
CA LYS A 183 -11.71 25.98 -9.97
C LYS A 183 -10.60 25.09 -9.40
N THR A 184 -9.38 25.20 -9.93
CA THR A 184 -8.19 24.50 -9.43
C THR A 184 -7.86 24.89 -7.99
N MET A 185 -8.07 26.17 -7.65
CA MET A 185 -7.83 26.73 -6.32
C MET A 185 -8.80 26.13 -5.28
N LEU A 186 -10.07 25.97 -5.63
CA LEU A 186 -11.09 25.30 -4.82
C LEU A 186 -10.79 23.81 -4.67
N ALA A 187 -10.48 23.12 -5.77
CA ALA A 187 -10.19 21.68 -5.74
C ALA A 187 -9.01 21.33 -4.82
N ARG A 188 -7.94 22.14 -4.83
CA ARG A 188 -6.76 21.95 -3.96
C ARG A 188 -7.05 22.12 -2.47
N ARG A 189 -8.16 22.78 -2.10
CA ARG A 189 -8.58 22.99 -0.71
C ARG A 189 -9.53 21.89 -0.21
N MET A 190 -10.02 21.04 -1.10
CA MET A 190 -10.89 19.92 -0.76
C MET A 190 -10.31 18.94 0.27
N PRO A 191 -9.00 18.58 0.25
CA PRO A 191 -8.44 17.69 1.27
C PRO A 191 -8.60 18.21 2.70
N GLY A 192 -8.61 19.53 2.89
CA GLY A 192 -8.73 20.16 4.21
C GLY A 192 -10.14 20.08 4.83
N ILE A 193 -11.18 19.83 4.02
CA ILE A 193 -12.57 19.71 4.48
C ILE A 193 -13.10 18.28 4.49
N LEU A 194 -12.31 17.32 3.99
CA LEU A 194 -12.69 15.91 4.03
C LEU A 194 -12.59 15.35 5.46
N PRO A 195 -13.43 14.35 5.82
CA PRO A 195 -13.28 13.65 7.08
C PRO A 195 -11.85 13.10 7.22
N PRO A 196 -11.24 13.07 8.41
CA PRO A 196 -9.90 12.51 8.60
C PRO A 196 -9.86 11.02 8.19
N LEU A 197 -8.66 10.51 7.88
CA LEU A 197 -8.48 9.07 7.60
C LEU A 197 -8.71 8.26 8.88
N LEU A 198 -9.51 7.20 8.77
CA LEU A 198 -9.55 6.15 9.78
C LEU A 198 -8.23 5.36 9.76
N LEU A 199 -7.88 4.71 10.87
CA LEU A 199 -6.64 3.93 10.97
C LEU A 199 -6.54 2.85 9.87
N GLU A 200 -7.64 2.16 9.58
CA GLU A 200 -7.70 1.13 8.53
C GLU A 200 -7.47 1.74 7.14
N GLU A 201 -8.12 2.87 6.84
CA GLU A 201 -7.92 3.62 5.58
C GLU A 201 -6.46 4.08 5.45
N ALA A 202 -5.87 4.58 6.54
CA ALA A 202 -4.48 5.01 6.58
C ALA A 202 -3.52 3.86 6.31
N LEU A 203 -3.75 2.68 6.89
CA LEU A 203 -2.95 1.48 6.62
C LEU A 203 -3.09 1.02 5.17
N GLU A 204 -4.30 1.01 4.61
CA GLU A 204 -4.54 0.62 3.23
C GLU A 204 -3.85 1.57 2.25
N THR A 205 -4.01 2.89 2.43
CA THR A 205 -3.32 3.89 1.62
C THR A 205 -1.81 3.78 1.76
N THR A 206 -1.29 3.59 2.98
CA THR A 206 0.16 3.41 3.22
C THR A 206 0.70 2.16 2.52
N LYS A 207 -0.07 1.07 2.49
CA LYS A 207 0.28 -0.17 1.79
C LYS A 207 0.55 0.08 0.31
N ILE A 208 -0.28 0.89 -0.35
CA ILE A 208 -0.11 1.23 -1.77
C ILE A 208 1.19 1.99 -2.00
N TYR A 209 1.49 2.98 -1.16
CA TYR A 209 2.70 3.81 -1.28
C TYR A 209 3.96 3.03 -0.94
N SER A 210 3.88 2.10 0.00
CA SER A 210 4.94 1.16 0.35
C SER A 210 5.32 0.28 -0.85
N VAL A 211 4.33 -0.32 -1.51
CA VAL A 211 4.54 -1.14 -2.72
C VAL A 211 5.09 -0.28 -3.87
N ALA A 212 4.59 0.95 -4.01
CA ALA A 212 5.08 1.91 -5.00
C ALA A 212 6.51 2.40 -4.71
N GLY A 213 7.04 2.18 -3.51
CA GLY A 213 8.30 2.78 -3.04
C GLY A 213 8.25 4.31 -2.98
N LYS A 214 7.06 4.89 -2.73
CA LYS A 214 6.80 6.34 -2.65
C LYS A 214 6.64 6.84 -1.20
N LEU A 215 6.85 6.00 -0.19
CA LEU A 215 6.91 6.45 1.20
C LEU A 215 8.19 7.23 1.45
N SER A 216 8.06 8.37 2.15
CA SER A 216 9.22 9.14 2.57
C SER A 216 9.97 8.37 3.68
N LYS A 217 11.28 8.60 3.82
CA LYS A 217 12.13 7.91 4.80
C LYS A 217 11.69 8.06 6.27
N HIS A 218 10.83 9.04 6.56
CA HIS A 218 10.32 9.34 7.90
C HIS A 218 8.79 9.25 8.00
N THR A 219 8.11 8.87 6.91
CA THR A 219 6.66 8.68 6.93
C THR A 219 6.36 7.20 7.05
N SER A 220 6.11 6.78 8.28
CA SER A 220 5.70 5.41 8.57
C SER A 220 4.23 5.19 8.19
N LEU A 221 3.35 6.18 8.41
CA LEU A 221 1.92 6.12 8.12
C LEU A 221 1.42 7.38 7.40
N ILE A 222 0.62 7.20 6.35
CA ILE A 222 -0.10 8.30 5.68
C ILE A 222 -1.30 8.71 6.53
N GLN A 223 -1.28 9.94 7.04
CA GLN A 223 -2.33 10.47 7.92
C GLN A 223 -3.27 11.45 7.22
N GLN A 224 -2.89 11.93 6.04
CA GLN A 224 -3.69 12.88 5.25
C GLN A 224 -4.24 12.21 4.00
N ARG A 225 -5.45 12.62 3.62
CA ARG A 225 -6.06 12.15 2.38
C ARG A 225 -5.20 12.58 1.20
N PRO A 226 -4.73 11.64 0.36
CA PRO A 226 -3.93 11.98 -0.80
C PRO A 226 -4.67 12.91 -1.76
N PHE A 227 -3.96 13.85 -2.35
CA PHE A 227 -4.46 14.66 -3.47
C PHE A 227 -3.60 14.39 -4.71
N ARG A 228 -4.19 13.79 -5.74
CA ARG A 228 -3.52 13.47 -7.00
C ARG A 228 -4.09 14.31 -8.12
N ALA A 229 -3.24 15.07 -8.79
CA ALA A 229 -3.61 15.93 -9.92
C ALA A 229 -2.76 15.56 -11.14
N PRO A 230 -3.04 14.44 -11.82
CA PRO A 230 -2.34 14.08 -13.04
C PRO A 230 -2.55 15.16 -14.12
N HIS A 231 -1.51 15.41 -14.92
CA HIS A 231 -1.61 16.29 -16.08
C HIS A 231 -2.41 15.59 -17.19
N HIS A 232 -3.16 16.34 -18.01
CA HIS A 232 -3.98 15.80 -19.10
C HIS A 232 -3.19 15.02 -20.17
N SER A 233 -1.86 15.20 -20.23
CA SER A 233 -0.93 14.44 -21.07
C SER A 233 -0.52 13.08 -20.50
N ILE A 234 -1.09 12.68 -19.35
CA ILE A 234 -0.78 11.40 -18.69
C ILE A 234 -1.07 10.22 -19.62
N SER A 235 -0.19 9.23 -19.59
CA SER A 235 -0.41 7.97 -20.31
C SER A 235 -1.35 7.06 -19.53
N ASP A 236 -2.10 6.21 -20.24
CA ASP A 236 -2.98 5.19 -19.64
C ASP A 236 -2.22 4.31 -18.63
N LYS A 237 -0.94 3.99 -18.93
CA LYS A 237 -0.06 3.23 -18.02
C LYS A 237 0.29 3.99 -16.74
N ALA A 238 0.51 5.30 -16.80
CA ALA A 238 0.80 6.10 -15.62
C ALA A 238 -0.46 6.31 -14.77
N LEU A 239 -1.62 6.43 -15.42
CA LEU A 239 -2.91 6.63 -14.76
C LEU A 239 -3.39 5.35 -14.06
N ALA A 240 -3.49 4.23 -14.79
CA ALA A 240 -3.92 2.94 -14.25
C ALA A 240 -2.85 2.25 -13.39
N GLY A 241 -1.58 2.46 -13.75
CA GLY A 241 -0.46 1.70 -13.23
C GLY A 241 0.10 0.71 -14.24
N GLY A 242 1.26 0.15 -13.91
CA GLY A 242 1.94 -0.84 -14.74
C GLY A 242 3.45 -0.83 -14.61
N GLY A 243 4.11 -1.63 -15.45
CA GLY A 243 5.53 -1.93 -15.37
C GLY A 243 5.76 -3.35 -15.87
N SER A 244 7.02 -3.80 -15.89
CA SER A 244 7.32 -5.23 -16.01
C SER A 244 6.75 -5.99 -14.80
N GLN A 245 6.89 -5.39 -13.62
CA GLN A 245 6.17 -5.74 -12.41
C GLN A 245 4.93 -4.83 -12.27
N PRO A 246 3.72 -5.37 -11.98
CA PRO A 246 2.54 -4.53 -11.81
C PRO A 246 2.72 -3.58 -10.61
N GLN A 247 2.61 -2.28 -10.87
CA GLN A 247 2.78 -1.20 -9.90
C GLN A 247 1.54 -0.30 -9.91
N PRO A 248 1.18 0.29 -8.76
CA PRO A 248 0.02 1.18 -8.66
C PRO A 248 0.22 2.45 -9.50
N GLY A 249 -0.85 2.91 -10.16
CA GLY A 249 -0.89 4.18 -10.90
C GLY A 249 -1.41 5.35 -10.08
N GLU A 250 -1.59 6.51 -10.73
CA GLU A 250 -2.16 7.70 -10.08
C GLU A 250 -3.56 7.45 -9.49
N ILE A 251 -4.36 6.58 -10.11
CA ILE A 251 -5.68 6.18 -9.61
C ILE A 251 -5.57 5.50 -8.24
N SER A 252 -4.70 4.50 -8.10
CA SER A 252 -4.50 3.79 -6.83
C SER A 252 -3.80 4.66 -5.79
N LEU A 253 -2.93 5.57 -6.22
CA LEU A 253 -2.26 6.52 -5.33
C LEU A 253 -3.22 7.59 -4.77
N ALA A 254 -4.39 7.78 -5.40
CA ALA A 254 -5.47 8.64 -4.93
C ALA A 254 -6.42 7.93 -3.94
N HIS A 255 -6.18 6.67 -3.62
CA HIS A 255 -7.04 5.88 -2.74
C HIS A 255 -7.22 6.51 -1.34
N ASN A 256 -8.46 6.48 -0.86
CA ASN A 256 -9.00 7.19 0.31
C ASN A 256 -8.77 8.70 0.27
N GLY A 257 -8.55 9.26 -0.92
CA GLY A 257 -8.32 10.68 -1.13
C GLY A 257 -9.04 11.22 -2.35
N ILE A 258 -8.39 12.14 -3.06
CA ILE A 258 -8.94 12.89 -4.18
C ILE A 258 -8.11 12.62 -5.44
N LEU A 259 -8.79 12.28 -6.53
CA LEU A 259 -8.25 12.36 -7.88
C LEU A 259 -8.82 13.61 -8.55
N PHE A 260 -7.96 14.58 -8.80
CA PHE A 260 -8.30 15.85 -9.44
C PHE A 260 -7.95 15.85 -10.92
N LEU A 261 -8.93 16.07 -11.79
CA LEU A 261 -8.75 16.20 -13.24
C LEU A 261 -9.06 17.63 -13.66
N ASP A 262 -8.02 18.42 -13.90
CA ASP A 262 -8.18 19.77 -14.43
C ASP A 262 -8.41 19.74 -15.93
N GLU A 263 -9.30 20.59 -16.43
CA GLU A 263 -9.61 20.64 -17.87
C GLU A 263 -10.01 19.26 -18.41
N LEU A 264 -11.00 18.62 -17.78
CA LEU A 264 -11.46 17.27 -18.10
C LEU A 264 -11.62 16.98 -19.61
N PRO A 265 -12.14 17.91 -20.45
CA PRO A 265 -12.24 17.68 -21.90
C PRO A 265 -10.90 17.50 -22.62
N GLU A 266 -9.78 17.99 -22.06
CA GLU A 266 -8.43 17.88 -22.64
C GLU A 266 -7.80 16.50 -22.42
N PHE A 267 -8.38 15.68 -21.52
CA PHE A 267 -7.91 14.32 -21.33
C PHE A 267 -8.26 13.44 -22.53
N ARG A 268 -7.32 12.55 -22.88
CA ARG A 268 -7.56 11.55 -23.92
C ARG A 268 -8.73 10.66 -23.51
N ARG A 269 -9.59 10.31 -24.48
CA ARG A 269 -10.73 9.41 -24.25
C ARG A 269 -10.31 8.08 -23.61
N SER A 270 -9.18 7.50 -24.02
CA SER A 270 -8.65 6.25 -23.44
C SER A 270 -8.37 6.37 -21.93
N ALA A 271 -7.81 7.50 -21.51
CA ALA A 271 -7.53 7.79 -20.11
C ALA A 271 -8.82 7.94 -19.30
N LEU A 272 -9.85 8.58 -19.85
CA LEU A 272 -11.15 8.72 -19.20
C LEU A 272 -11.92 7.39 -19.10
N GLU A 273 -11.89 6.56 -20.15
CA GLU A 273 -12.52 5.22 -20.12
C GLU A 273 -11.88 4.34 -19.04
N THR A 274 -10.57 4.52 -18.77
CA THR A 274 -9.85 3.81 -17.70
C THR A 274 -10.40 4.12 -16.29
N LEU A 275 -11.07 5.27 -16.11
CA LEU A 275 -11.65 5.67 -14.82
C LEU A 275 -12.99 5.01 -14.52
N ARG A 276 -13.68 4.44 -15.52
CA ARG A 276 -15.02 3.86 -15.34
C ARG A 276 -15.05 2.75 -14.29
N GLN A 277 -14.20 1.74 -14.47
CA GLN A 277 -14.12 0.63 -13.52
C GLN A 277 -13.73 1.10 -12.10
N PRO A 278 -12.68 1.92 -11.90
CA PRO A 278 -12.35 2.46 -10.58
C PRO A 278 -13.48 3.24 -9.91
N MET A 279 -14.26 4.02 -10.65
CA MET A 279 -15.38 4.78 -10.10
C MET A 279 -16.54 3.90 -9.67
N GLU A 280 -16.77 2.76 -10.34
CA GLU A 280 -17.85 1.82 -10.04
C GLU A 280 -17.44 0.81 -8.96
N GLU A 281 -16.30 0.16 -9.13
CA GLU A 281 -15.86 -0.97 -8.31
C GLU A 281 -14.90 -0.59 -7.17
N ARG A 282 -14.41 0.67 -7.16
CA ARG A 282 -13.40 1.16 -6.20
C ARG A 282 -12.11 0.34 -6.18
N LYS A 283 -11.79 -0.31 -7.30
CA LYS A 283 -10.57 -1.12 -7.49
C LYS A 283 -10.14 -1.06 -8.95
N ILE A 284 -8.87 -1.37 -9.19
CA ILE A 284 -8.31 -1.44 -10.53
C ILE A 284 -7.43 -2.67 -10.68
N ALA A 285 -7.65 -3.44 -11.74
CA ALA A 285 -6.83 -4.60 -12.07
C ALA A 285 -5.70 -4.21 -13.03
N VAL A 286 -4.45 -4.45 -12.62
CA VAL A 286 -3.26 -4.22 -13.43
C VAL A 286 -2.70 -5.57 -13.85
N SER A 287 -3.03 -5.98 -15.08
CA SER A 287 -2.57 -7.25 -15.68
C SER A 287 -1.39 -7.02 -16.61
N ARG A 288 -0.29 -7.77 -16.42
CA ARG A 288 0.92 -7.76 -17.25
C ARG A 288 1.38 -9.19 -17.52
N ALA A 289 2.32 -9.35 -18.45
CA ALA A 289 2.77 -10.65 -18.96
C ALA A 289 3.12 -11.67 -17.85
N ASN A 290 3.65 -11.19 -16.71
CA ASN A 290 4.14 -12.07 -15.63
C ASN A 290 3.21 -12.12 -14.40
N ALA A 291 2.23 -11.22 -14.26
CA ALA A 291 1.35 -11.16 -13.09
C ALA A 291 0.12 -10.27 -13.31
N SER A 292 -0.95 -10.57 -12.58
CA SER A 292 -2.13 -9.70 -12.45
C SER A 292 -2.33 -9.37 -10.97
N LEU A 293 -2.38 -8.08 -10.65
CA LEU A 293 -2.62 -7.58 -9.30
C LEU A 293 -3.82 -6.63 -9.30
N VAL A 294 -4.60 -6.66 -8.23
CA VAL A 294 -5.72 -5.74 -8.00
C VAL A 294 -5.30 -4.74 -6.93
N PHE A 295 -5.42 -3.46 -7.24
CA PHE A 295 -5.16 -2.37 -6.31
C PHE A 295 -6.47 -1.68 -5.93
N PRO A 296 -6.64 -1.27 -4.67
CA PRO A 296 -7.79 -0.47 -4.28
C PRO A 296 -7.70 0.94 -4.90
N ALA A 297 -8.86 1.50 -5.18
CA ALA A 297 -9.04 2.76 -5.90
C ALA A 297 -10.33 3.49 -5.46
N ALA A 298 -10.68 3.42 -4.18
CA ALA A 298 -11.73 4.27 -3.61
C ALA A 298 -11.23 5.72 -3.51
N PHE A 299 -11.52 6.56 -4.49
CA PHE A 299 -11.18 7.99 -4.46
C PHE A 299 -12.42 8.84 -4.73
N MET A 300 -12.41 10.08 -4.25
CA MET A 300 -13.35 11.12 -4.65
C MET A 300 -12.84 11.78 -5.93
N LEU A 301 -13.61 11.71 -7.02
CA LEU A 301 -13.27 12.41 -8.26
C LEU A 301 -13.68 13.88 -8.14
N VAL A 302 -12.71 14.78 -8.34
CA VAL A 302 -12.97 16.20 -8.51
C VAL A 302 -12.51 16.58 -9.91
N ALA A 303 -13.41 17.05 -10.76
CA ALA A 303 -13.09 17.46 -12.11
C ALA A 303 -13.39 18.93 -12.33
N SER A 304 -12.66 19.57 -13.23
CA SER A 304 -12.90 20.94 -13.67
C SER A 304 -13.03 20.98 -15.20
N MET A 305 -13.91 21.82 -15.73
CA MET A 305 -13.97 22.09 -17.16
C MET A 305 -14.33 23.54 -17.44
N ASN A 306 -13.92 24.04 -18.61
CA ASN A 306 -14.45 25.27 -19.17
C ASN A 306 -15.80 24.95 -19.85
N PRO A 307 -16.79 25.84 -19.76
CA PRO A 307 -18.09 25.67 -20.42
C PRO A 307 -17.97 25.66 -21.95
#